data_AF-A0A838VHD5-F1
#
_entry.id   AF-A0A838VHD5-F1
#
_cell.length_a   1.000
_cell.length_b   1.000
_cell.length_c   1.000
_cell.angle_alpha   90.00
_cell.angle_beta   90.00
_cell.angle_gamma   90.00
#
_symmetry.space_group_name_H-M   'P 1'
#
loop_
_entity.id
_entity.type
_entity.pdbx_description
1 polymer ?
#
loop_
_entity_poly.entity_id
_entity_poly.type
_entity_poly.pdbx_seq_one_letter_code
_entity_poly.pdbx_strand_id
1 'polypeptide(L)'
;TNGLNEIVSTLEPGIAQLGFWCAEDLQKAGRDEQVVIVPIGIQYHYVGEPWEAINRLLSEMEADSGLVSEGSTESNSLPSSLYQRLYQFEGHLLALMEEFYTRFYHRTLSSVSSVEALIQSTMDENQAIASRLQALLNVALQVAEEYFNLLPKGSLIDRCRRVEQAGWNYIYRDELKDHKVISTIKRGLADRVAEEANIRMWHMRLVESFAAVTRPYALEKPSVERFAEITLLLSDILARIKGNSPFTRPSLGKQRVTMTIGQPLSVSDRYSIYQTNRQGARQAVAELTKDLQLSLESLIVSEK
;
A
#
# COMPACT_ATOMS: atom_id res chain seq x y z
N THR A 1 -6.84 4.83 -1.85
CA THR A 1 -6.91 3.95 -3.04
C THR A 1 -5.54 3.33 -3.23
N ASN A 2 -5.47 2.11 -3.76
CA ASN A 2 -4.21 1.36 -3.94
C ASN A 2 -3.40 1.81 -5.18
N GLY A 3 -3.91 2.77 -5.94
CA GLY A 3 -3.25 3.29 -7.14
C GLY A 3 -3.38 2.39 -8.38
N LEU A 4 -4.19 1.33 -8.31
CA LEU A 4 -4.47 0.42 -9.42
C LEU A 4 -5.92 0.57 -9.87
N ASN A 5 -6.17 0.59 -11.19
CA ASN A 5 -7.53 0.77 -11.72
C ASN A 5 -8.35 -0.52 -11.71
N GLU A 6 -7.73 -1.69 -11.89
CA GLU A 6 -8.44 -2.96 -12.10
C GLU A 6 -8.31 -3.91 -10.89
N ILE A 7 -7.86 -3.42 -9.73
CA ILE A 7 -7.77 -4.21 -8.49
C ILE A 7 -8.36 -3.40 -7.32
N VAL A 8 -9.27 -4.02 -6.56
CA VAL A 8 -9.72 -3.50 -5.26
C VAL A 8 -8.95 -4.23 -4.16
N SER A 9 -8.08 -3.51 -3.45
CA SER A 9 -7.41 -4.09 -2.27
C SER A 9 -8.43 -4.53 -1.23
N THR A 10 -8.12 -5.61 -0.51
CA THR A 10 -8.98 -6.15 0.53
C THR A 10 -9.42 -5.05 1.51
N LEU A 11 -10.74 -4.86 1.60
CA LEU A 11 -11.32 -3.85 2.47
C LEU A 11 -11.16 -4.20 3.94
N GLU A 12 -10.98 -3.14 4.71
CA GLU A 12 -10.96 -3.23 6.16
C GLU A 12 -12.38 -3.15 6.71
N PRO A 13 -12.63 -3.73 7.90
CA PRO A 13 -13.94 -3.67 8.53
C PRO A 13 -14.34 -2.26 9.00
N GLY A 14 -13.43 -1.29 9.00
CA GLY A 14 -13.65 0.05 9.56
C GLY A 14 -14.83 0.79 8.94
N ILE A 15 -15.01 0.73 7.62
CA ILE A 15 -16.15 1.39 6.94
C ILE A 15 -17.48 0.77 7.40
N ALA A 16 -17.55 -0.56 7.46
CA ALA A 16 -18.73 -1.26 7.96
C ALA A 16 -18.99 -0.93 9.44
N GLN A 17 -17.95 -0.90 10.28
CA GLN A 17 -18.06 -0.53 11.70
C GLN A 17 -18.59 0.89 11.89
N LEU A 18 -18.08 1.86 11.13
CA LEU A 18 -18.57 3.24 11.16
C LEU A 18 -20.05 3.32 10.78
N GLY A 19 -20.48 2.54 9.78
CA GLY A 19 -21.89 2.42 9.44
C GLY A 19 -22.73 1.92 10.61
N PHE A 20 -22.30 0.86 11.29
CA PHE A 20 -23.02 0.31 12.44
C PHE A 20 -23.04 1.26 13.64
N TRP A 21 -21.96 2.00 13.91
CA TRP A 21 -21.95 3.04 14.95
C TRP A 21 -22.95 4.15 14.65
N CYS A 22 -23.02 4.59 13.39
CA CYS A 22 -24.02 5.57 12.96
C CYS A 22 -25.46 5.05 13.16
N ALA A 23 -25.72 3.80 12.77
CA ALA A 23 -27.02 3.17 12.98
C ALA A 23 -27.37 3.05 14.48
N GLU A 24 -26.40 2.71 15.32
CA GLU A 24 -26.56 2.63 16.77
C GLU A 24 -26.89 3.99 17.39
N ASP A 25 -26.19 5.06 16.96
CA ASP A 25 -26.42 6.41 17.46
C ASP A 25 -27.81 6.95 17.06
N LEU A 26 -28.27 6.65 15.84
CA LEU A 26 -29.62 7.00 15.38
C LEU A 26 -30.69 6.27 16.22
N GLN A 27 -30.52 4.97 16.46
CA GLN A 27 -31.45 4.20 17.29
C GLN A 27 -31.50 4.71 18.73
N LYS A 28 -30.36 5.04 19.33
CA LYS A 28 -30.30 5.65 20.68
C LYS A 28 -30.96 7.03 20.73
N ALA A 29 -30.94 7.77 19.62
CA ALA A 29 -31.59 9.07 19.50
C ALA A 29 -33.09 8.98 19.13
N GLY A 30 -33.66 7.77 18.98
CA GLY A 30 -35.06 7.57 18.56
C GLY A 30 -35.33 8.03 17.12
N ARG A 31 -34.34 7.86 16.24
CA ARG A 31 -34.34 8.31 14.85
C ARG A 31 -34.45 7.13 13.88
N ASP A 32 -35.41 7.21 12.96
CA ASP A 32 -35.79 6.11 12.05
C ASP A 32 -35.05 6.15 10.69
N GLU A 33 -34.13 7.09 10.50
CA GLU A 33 -33.34 7.19 9.27
C GLU A 33 -32.51 5.92 9.01
N GLN A 34 -32.45 5.53 7.73
CA GLN A 34 -31.68 4.38 7.29
C GLN A 34 -30.24 4.76 7.00
N VAL A 35 -29.30 3.92 7.45
CA VAL A 35 -27.88 4.05 7.14
C VAL A 35 -27.56 3.10 6.00
N VAL A 36 -27.02 3.64 4.92
CA VAL A 36 -26.60 2.90 3.73
C VAL A 36 -25.18 3.26 3.35
N ILE A 37 -24.47 2.31 2.74
CA ILE A 37 -23.15 2.54 2.13
C ILE A 37 -23.33 2.47 0.62
N VAL A 38 -22.95 3.53 -0.10
CA VAL A 38 -23.02 3.58 -1.57
C VAL A 38 -21.62 3.33 -2.14
N PRO A 39 -21.38 2.18 -2.80
CA PRO A 39 -20.10 1.91 -3.44
C PRO A 39 -19.97 2.73 -4.72
N ILE A 40 -18.81 3.38 -4.91
CA ILE A 40 -18.50 4.19 -6.08
C ILE A 40 -17.18 3.70 -6.66
N GLY A 41 -17.23 3.21 -7.90
CA GLY A 41 -16.04 2.86 -8.69
C GLY A 41 -15.55 4.08 -9.46
N ILE A 42 -14.24 4.32 -9.43
CA ILE A 42 -13.58 5.39 -10.19
C ILE A 42 -12.39 4.77 -10.92
N GLN A 43 -12.40 4.81 -12.25
CA GLN A 43 -11.31 4.33 -13.09
C GLN A 43 -10.77 5.47 -13.97
N TYR A 44 -9.45 5.54 -14.12
CA TYR A 44 -8.76 6.56 -14.89
C TYR A 44 -8.12 5.94 -16.14
N HIS A 45 -8.45 6.45 -17.32
CA HIS A 45 -7.87 5.98 -18.58
C HIS A 45 -7.14 7.12 -19.28
N TYR A 46 -6.01 6.85 -19.93
CA TYR A 46 -5.30 7.90 -20.65
C TYR A 46 -6.03 8.25 -21.95
N VAL A 47 -6.12 9.55 -22.27
CA VAL A 47 -6.75 10.01 -23.52
C VAL A 47 -5.92 9.62 -24.75
N GLY A 48 -4.60 9.48 -24.58
CA GLY A 48 -3.69 8.89 -25.56
C GLY A 48 -2.54 8.20 -24.82
N GLU A 49 -1.95 7.17 -25.44
CA GLU A 49 -0.96 6.30 -24.79
C GLU A 49 0.30 7.07 -24.36
N PRO A 50 0.59 7.21 -23.04
CA PRO A 50 1.68 8.06 -22.55
C PRO A 50 3.07 7.39 -22.57
N TRP A 51 3.38 6.55 -23.56
CA TRP A 51 4.64 5.78 -23.59
C TRP A 51 5.91 6.63 -23.48
N GLU A 52 5.94 7.79 -24.12
CA GLU A 52 7.10 8.70 -24.04
C GLU A 52 7.28 9.31 -22.64
N ALA A 53 6.17 9.65 -21.96
CA ALA A 53 6.22 10.20 -20.61
C ALA A 53 6.63 9.12 -19.61
N ILE A 54 6.10 7.90 -19.77
CA ILE A 54 6.51 6.71 -19.03
C ILE A 54 8.02 6.45 -19.21
N ASN A 55 8.50 6.46 -20.46
CA ASN A 55 9.91 6.23 -20.77
C ASN A 55 10.82 7.25 -20.06
N ARG A 56 10.44 8.53 -20.08
CA ARG A 56 11.16 9.61 -19.40
C ARG A 56 11.19 9.39 -17.89
N LEU A 57 10.05 9.09 -17.29
CA LEU A 57 9.95 8.83 -15.85
C LEU A 57 10.82 7.63 -15.45
N LEU A 58 10.79 6.55 -16.24
CA LEU A 58 11.63 5.39 -15.99
C LEU A 58 13.13 5.74 -16.09
N SER A 59 13.55 6.53 -17.09
CA SER A 59 14.93 7.01 -17.18
C SER A 59 15.34 7.88 -16.00
N GLU A 60 14.46 8.75 -15.49
CA GLU A 60 14.70 9.54 -14.28
C GLU A 60 14.88 8.64 -13.05
N MET A 61 14.02 7.64 -12.90
CA MET A 61 14.08 6.67 -11.81
C MET A 61 15.37 5.83 -11.85
N GLU A 62 15.74 5.35 -13.03
CA GLU A 62 17.00 4.63 -13.26
C GLU A 62 18.21 5.48 -12.86
N ALA A 63 18.27 6.73 -13.35
CA ALA A 63 19.34 7.66 -13.03
C ALA A 63 19.42 7.97 -11.52
N ASP A 64 18.27 8.22 -10.87
CA ASP A 64 18.17 8.46 -9.43
C ASP A 64 18.65 7.25 -8.60
N SER A 65 18.48 6.03 -9.12
CA SER A 65 18.94 4.80 -8.49
C SER A 65 20.38 4.41 -8.83
N GLY A 66 21.04 5.17 -9.72
CA GLY A 66 22.39 4.86 -10.22
C GLY A 66 22.43 3.70 -11.21
N LEU A 67 21.29 3.28 -11.77
CA LEU A 67 21.25 2.26 -12.81
C LEU A 67 21.62 2.90 -14.16
N VAL A 68 22.68 2.40 -14.79
CA VAL A 68 23.08 2.86 -16.13
C VAL A 68 22.24 2.12 -17.16
N SER A 69 21.45 2.86 -17.92
CA SER A 69 20.73 2.28 -19.06
C SER A 69 21.74 1.91 -20.15
N GLU A 70 22.03 0.61 -20.28
CA GLU A 70 22.71 0.12 -21.47
C GLU A 70 21.75 0.34 -22.65
N GLY A 71 22.16 1.23 -23.57
CA GLY A 71 21.32 1.66 -24.68
C GLY A 71 20.64 0.48 -25.37
N SER A 72 19.31 0.54 -25.46
CA SER A 72 18.50 -0.52 -26.06
C SER A 72 19.01 -0.85 -27.47
N THR A 73 19.39 -2.10 -27.68
CA THR A 73 19.66 -2.66 -29.01
C THR A 73 18.43 -2.47 -29.90
N GLU A 74 18.64 -1.92 -31.09
CA GLU A 74 17.66 -1.27 -31.98
C GLU A 74 16.55 -2.17 -32.58
N SER A 75 16.24 -3.34 -32.02
CA SER A 75 15.33 -4.32 -32.64
C SER A 75 14.03 -4.62 -31.89
N ASN A 76 13.80 -4.04 -30.70
CA ASN A 76 12.61 -4.33 -29.90
C ASN A 76 11.56 -3.21 -30.00
N SER A 77 10.28 -3.59 -30.00
CA SER A 77 9.18 -2.61 -29.89
C SER A 77 9.31 -1.80 -28.58
N LEU A 78 8.96 -0.52 -28.63
CA LEU A 78 9.07 0.39 -27.47
C LEU A 78 8.44 -0.22 -26.19
N PRO A 79 7.22 -0.80 -26.21
CA PRO A 79 6.63 -1.41 -25.01
C PRO A 79 7.49 -2.56 -24.45
N SER A 80 7.92 -3.51 -25.28
CA SER A 80 8.73 -4.66 -24.83
C SER A 80 10.03 -4.21 -24.16
N SER A 81 10.68 -3.17 -24.70
CA SER A 81 11.90 -2.61 -24.10
C SER A 81 11.64 -1.97 -22.74
N LEU A 82 10.49 -1.31 -22.54
CA LEU A 82 10.11 -0.70 -21.28
C LEU A 82 9.80 -1.74 -20.20
N TYR A 83 9.16 -2.85 -20.55
CA TYR A 83 8.96 -3.98 -19.63
C TYR A 83 10.27 -4.57 -19.12
N GLN A 84 11.25 -4.76 -20.01
CA GLN A 84 12.56 -5.25 -19.62
C GLN A 84 13.30 -4.26 -18.71
N ARG A 85 13.23 -2.97 -19.02
CA ARG A 85 13.85 -1.92 -18.18
C ARG A 85 13.21 -1.81 -16.81
N LEU A 86 11.88 -1.84 -16.75
CA LEU A 86 11.14 -1.87 -15.49
C LEU A 86 11.53 -3.10 -14.66
N TYR A 87 11.69 -4.25 -15.30
CA TYR A 87 12.15 -5.47 -14.66
C TYR A 87 13.54 -5.32 -14.02
N GLN A 88 14.50 -4.81 -14.79
CA GLN A 88 15.86 -4.56 -14.32
C GLN A 88 15.87 -3.55 -13.17
N PHE A 89 15.06 -2.49 -13.29
CA PHE A 89 14.90 -1.47 -12.27
C PHE A 89 14.33 -2.05 -10.96
N GLU A 90 13.27 -2.87 -11.01
CA GLU A 90 12.70 -3.54 -9.84
C GLU A 90 13.76 -4.40 -9.13
N GLY A 91 14.51 -5.20 -9.89
CA GLY A 91 15.57 -6.05 -9.36
C GLY A 91 16.71 -5.27 -8.71
N HIS A 92 17.11 -4.16 -9.33
CA HIS A 92 18.13 -3.24 -8.80
C HIS A 92 17.67 -2.56 -7.51
N LEU A 93 16.46 -2.00 -7.50
CA LEU A 93 15.89 -1.34 -6.32
C LEU A 93 15.76 -2.34 -5.15
N LEU A 94 15.32 -3.56 -5.43
CA LEU A 94 15.24 -4.63 -4.45
C LEU A 94 16.62 -4.95 -3.85
N ALA A 95 17.66 -5.07 -4.67
CA ALA A 95 19.03 -5.31 -4.21
C ALA A 95 19.57 -4.16 -3.34
N LEU A 96 19.35 -2.90 -3.74
CA LEU A 96 19.74 -1.73 -2.95
C LEU A 96 19.09 -1.74 -1.56
N MET A 97 17.80 -2.09 -1.48
CA MET A 97 17.08 -2.17 -0.21
C MET A 97 17.55 -3.35 0.64
N GLU A 98 17.78 -4.52 0.04
CA GLU A 98 18.33 -5.68 0.75
C GLU A 98 19.70 -5.35 1.36
N GLU A 99 20.59 -4.70 0.60
CA GLU A 99 21.89 -4.24 1.10
C GLU A 99 21.71 -3.24 2.26
N PHE A 100 20.81 -2.27 2.10
CA PHE A 100 20.53 -1.27 3.14
C PHE A 100 20.12 -1.92 4.46
N TYR A 101 19.15 -2.84 4.45
CA TYR A 101 18.70 -3.52 5.67
C TYR A 101 19.76 -4.49 6.23
N THR A 102 20.54 -5.13 5.37
CA THR A 102 21.65 -6.01 5.80
C THR A 102 22.75 -5.19 6.50
N ARG A 103 23.17 -4.08 5.89
CA ARG A 103 24.30 -3.28 6.35
C ARG A 103 23.98 -2.42 7.58
N PHE A 104 22.83 -1.74 7.58
CA PHE A 104 22.50 -0.74 8.60
C PHE A 104 21.55 -1.25 9.68
N TYR A 105 20.85 -2.36 9.42
CA TYR A 105 19.96 -3.00 10.40
C TYR A 105 20.39 -4.42 10.77
N HIS A 106 21.53 -4.89 10.24
CA HIS A 106 22.15 -6.18 10.57
C HIS A 106 21.19 -7.36 10.37
N ARG A 107 20.36 -7.28 9.34
CA ARG A 107 19.36 -8.30 9.02
C ARG A 107 19.94 -9.32 8.07
N THR A 108 19.65 -10.59 8.32
CA THR A 108 20.00 -11.67 7.40
C THR A 108 18.89 -11.81 6.37
N LEU A 109 19.11 -11.22 5.20
CA LEU A 109 18.32 -11.50 4.00
C LEU A 109 19.10 -12.52 3.18
N SER A 110 18.42 -13.55 2.69
CA SER A 110 19.00 -14.49 1.73
C SER A 110 19.49 -13.71 0.51
N SER A 111 20.80 -13.52 0.38
CA SER A 111 21.40 -12.74 -0.72
C SER A 111 21.14 -13.42 -2.06
N VAL A 112 21.29 -12.64 -3.14
CA VAL A 112 21.23 -13.08 -4.55
C VAL A 112 22.01 -14.40 -4.80
N SER A 113 23.11 -14.63 -4.08
CA SER A 113 23.94 -15.84 -4.14
C SER A 113 23.19 -17.13 -3.76
N SER A 114 22.22 -17.04 -2.85
CA SER A 114 21.37 -18.17 -2.47
C SER A 114 20.22 -18.40 -3.45
N VAL A 115 19.90 -17.40 -4.27
CA VAL A 115 18.88 -17.47 -5.32
C VAL A 115 19.46 -18.01 -6.63
N GLU A 116 20.72 -17.73 -6.96
CA GLU A 116 21.43 -18.43 -8.05
C GLU A 116 21.38 -19.95 -7.86
N ALA A 117 21.54 -20.43 -6.62
CA ALA A 117 21.37 -21.83 -6.26
C ALA A 117 19.90 -22.33 -6.37
N LEU A 118 18.90 -21.46 -6.15
CA LEU A 118 17.47 -21.79 -6.29
C LEU A 118 16.96 -21.70 -7.73
N ILE A 119 17.52 -20.81 -8.56
CA ILE A 119 17.27 -20.69 -10.01
C ILE A 119 17.82 -21.92 -10.72
N GLN A 120 18.93 -22.49 -10.25
CA GLN A 120 19.41 -23.80 -10.70
C GLN A 120 18.40 -24.94 -10.42
N SER A 121 17.47 -24.75 -9.48
CA SER A 121 16.44 -25.71 -9.09
C SER A 121 15.03 -25.23 -9.43
N THR A 122 14.63 -25.35 -10.70
CA THR A 122 13.22 -25.45 -11.14
C THR A 122 12.23 -24.31 -10.83
N MET A 123 12.62 -23.19 -10.21
CA MET A 123 11.71 -22.07 -9.93
C MET A 123 11.70 -21.02 -11.05
N ASP A 124 10.53 -20.48 -11.37
CA ASP A 124 10.33 -19.33 -12.27
C ASP A 124 10.99 -18.08 -11.65
N GLU A 125 11.75 -17.31 -12.45
CA GLU A 125 12.43 -16.07 -12.02
C GLU A 125 11.46 -15.09 -11.34
N ASN A 126 10.20 -15.06 -11.78
CA ASN A 126 9.17 -14.23 -11.17
C ASN A 126 8.85 -14.63 -9.72
N GLN A 127 8.82 -15.93 -9.44
CA GLN A 127 8.58 -16.43 -8.08
C GLN A 127 9.75 -16.12 -7.16
N ALA A 128 10.98 -16.14 -7.69
CA ALA A 128 12.17 -15.78 -6.92
C ALA A 128 12.14 -14.30 -6.48
N ILE A 129 11.79 -13.38 -7.37
CA ILE A 129 11.69 -11.95 -7.03
C ILE A 129 10.53 -11.65 -6.09
N ALA A 130 9.37 -12.27 -6.30
CA ALA A 130 8.24 -12.12 -5.38
C ALA A 130 8.61 -12.60 -3.97
N SER A 131 9.32 -13.72 -3.86
CA SER A 131 9.80 -14.26 -2.58
C SER A 131 10.82 -13.35 -1.91
N ARG A 132 11.77 -12.79 -2.67
CA ARG A 132 12.75 -11.80 -2.17
C ARG A 132 12.06 -10.53 -1.67
N LEU A 133 11.13 -9.97 -2.45
CA LEU A 133 10.35 -8.82 -2.04
C LEU A 133 9.59 -9.13 -0.74
N GLN A 134 8.89 -10.26 -0.66
CA GLN A 134 8.17 -10.65 0.55
C GLN A 134 9.11 -10.77 1.78
N ALA A 135 10.31 -11.35 1.60
CA ALA A 135 11.31 -11.43 2.66
C ALA A 135 11.78 -10.03 3.11
N LEU A 136 12.08 -9.14 2.15
CA LEU A 136 12.43 -7.75 2.42
C LEU A 136 11.33 -7.00 3.18
N LEU A 137 10.07 -7.10 2.75
CA LEU A 137 8.94 -6.45 3.42
C LEU A 137 8.74 -6.95 4.84
N ASN A 138 8.93 -8.25 5.07
CA ASN A 138 8.88 -8.84 6.39
C ASN A 138 9.98 -8.29 7.31
N VAL A 139 11.21 -8.20 6.80
CA VAL A 139 12.36 -7.65 7.53
C VAL A 139 12.17 -6.15 7.83
N ALA A 140 11.69 -5.39 6.84
CA ALA A 140 11.39 -3.97 7.01
C ALA A 140 10.38 -3.73 8.15
N LEU A 141 9.31 -4.53 8.21
CA LEU A 141 8.35 -4.45 9.32
C LEU A 141 8.96 -4.87 10.65
N GLN A 142 9.74 -5.95 10.69
CA GLN A 142 10.38 -6.43 11.92
C GLN A 142 11.26 -5.35 12.56
N VAL A 143 11.94 -4.53 11.76
CA VAL A 143 12.72 -3.40 12.26
C VAL A 143 11.86 -2.40 13.04
N ALA A 144 10.68 -2.05 12.53
CA ALA A 144 9.76 -1.16 13.23
C ALA A 144 9.09 -1.84 14.43
N GLU A 145 8.69 -3.11 14.27
CA GLU A 145 8.06 -3.90 15.32
C GLU A 145 8.97 -4.06 16.54
N GLU A 146 10.26 -4.33 16.34
CA GLU A 146 11.23 -4.41 17.44
C GLU A 146 11.38 -3.08 18.17
N TYR A 147 11.45 -1.97 17.45
CA TYR A 147 11.50 -0.64 18.07
C TYR A 147 10.28 -0.37 18.96
N PHE A 148 9.08 -0.71 18.49
CA PHE A 148 7.84 -0.51 19.23
C PHE A 148 7.50 -1.67 20.20
N ASN A 149 8.40 -2.66 20.35
CA ASN A 149 8.20 -3.85 21.16
C ASN A 149 6.90 -4.61 20.82
N LEU A 150 6.64 -4.81 19.53
CA LEU A 150 5.48 -5.50 19.00
C LEU A 150 5.85 -6.91 18.53
N LEU A 151 5.00 -7.88 18.85
CA LEU A 151 5.08 -9.21 18.24
C LEU A 151 4.47 -9.20 16.83
N PRO A 152 5.12 -9.78 15.81
CA PRO A 152 4.54 -9.95 14.48
C PRO A 152 3.28 -10.81 14.55
N LYS A 153 2.13 -10.26 14.14
CA LYS A 153 0.86 -11.00 14.12
C LYS A 153 -0.10 -10.40 13.10
N GLY A 154 -0.71 -11.28 12.31
CA GLY A 154 -1.64 -10.94 11.24
C GLY A 154 -0.97 -10.87 9.87
N SER A 155 -1.70 -10.34 8.90
CA SER A 155 -1.19 -10.03 7.56
C SER A 155 -0.17 -8.88 7.59
N LEU A 156 0.51 -8.62 6.47
CA LEU A 156 1.38 -7.43 6.33
C LEU A 156 0.64 -6.15 6.67
N ILE A 157 -0.60 -6.01 6.19
CA ILE A 157 -1.44 -4.83 6.43
C ILE A 157 -1.78 -4.72 7.94
N ASP A 158 -2.16 -5.82 8.59
CA ASP A 158 -2.45 -5.79 10.03
C ASP A 158 -1.21 -5.39 10.86
N ARG A 159 -0.04 -5.86 10.45
CA ARG A 159 1.24 -5.48 11.07
C ARG A 159 1.55 -4.00 10.84
N CYS A 160 1.34 -3.47 9.63
CA CYS A 160 1.48 -2.05 9.33
C CYS A 160 0.62 -1.19 10.27
N ARG A 161 -0.68 -1.50 10.39
CA ARG A 161 -1.59 -0.76 11.28
C ARG A 161 -1.18 -0.84 12.75
N ARG A 162 -0.70 -2.00 13.21
CA ARG A 162 -0.25 -2.15 14.60
C ARG A 162 1.00 -1.31 14.88
N VAL A 163 1.94 -1.25 13.93
CA VAL A 163 3.09 -0.35 13.99
C VAL A 163 2.62 1.11 13.96
N GLU A 164 1.67 1.45 13.10
CA GLU A 164 1.12 2.81 13.00
C GLU A 164 0.49 3.26 14.32
N GLN A 165 -0.40 2.44 14.88
CA GLN A 165 -1.05 2.73 16.14
C GLN A 165 -0.03 2.84 17.29
N ALA A 166 0.99 1.99 17.32
CA ALA A 166 2.05 2.08 18.33
C ALA A 166 2.85 3.39 18.19
N GLY A 167 3.18 3.79 16.96
CA GLY A 167 3.80 5.07 16.67
C GLY A 167 2.94 6.25 17.12
N TRP A 168 1.64 6.23 16.83
CA TRP A 168 0.71 7.24 17.33
C TRP A 168 0.62 7.28 18.84
N ASN A 169 0.66 6.13 19.53
CA ASN A 169 0.68 6.11 20.99
C ASN A 169 1.95 6.75 21.57
N TYR A 170 3.08 6.70 20.84
CA TYR A 170 4.34 7.32 21.27
C TYR A 170 4.34 8.84 21.00
N ILE A 171 3.66 9.28 19.94
CA ILE A 171 3.58 10.68 19.51
C ILE A 171 2.46 11.43 20.27
N TYR A 172 1.25 10.87 20.29
CA TYR A 172 0.03 11.46 20.83
C TYR A 172 -0.32 10.85 22.19
N ARG A 173 0.46 11.23 23.19
CA ARG A 173 0.37 10.68 24.54
C ARG A 173 -0.68 11.40 25.39
N ASP A 174 -1.65 10.65 25.91
CA ASP A 174 -2.76 11.19 26.71
C ASP A 174 -2.28 11.88 27.99
N GLU A 175 -1.23 11.34 28.63
CA GLU A 175 -0.61 11.91 29.82
C GLU A 175 0.03 13.28 29.57
N LEU A 176 0.20 13.68 28.30
CA LEU A 176 0.75 14.98 27.92
C LEU A 176 -0.31 16.05 27.61
N LYS A 177 -1.60 15.69 27.63
CA LYS A 177 -2.70 16.61 27.33
C LYS A 177 -2.82 17.76 28.33
N ASP A 178 -2.46 17.56 29.60
CA ASP A 178 -2.47 18.64 30.59
C ASP A 178 -1.16 19.45 30.55
N HIS A 179 -1.17 20.51 29.74
CA HIS A 179 0.00 21.36 29.51
C HIS A 179 0.44 22.14 30.75
N LYS A 180 -0.38 22.22 31.80
CA LYS A 180 -0.08 22.99 33.02
C LYS A 180 0.78 22.22 34.02
N VAL A 181 1.02 20.92 33.80
CA VAL A 181 1.63 20.01 34.80
C VAL A 181 3.00 19.45 34.37
N ILE A 182 3.41 19.65 33.11
CA ILE A 182 4.64 19.04 32.59
C ILE A 182 5.83 19.99 32.66
N SER A 183 6.89 19.53 33.34
CA SER A 183 8.17 20.24 33.37
C SER A 183 8.83 20.26 32.00
N THR A 184 9.63 21.29 31.73
CA THR A 184 10.33 21.49 30.45
C THR A 184 11.18 20.28 30.05
N ILE A 185 11.86 19.64 31.01
CA ILE A 185 12.67 18.44 30.74
C ILE A 185 11.80 17.25 30.33
N LYS A 186 10.66 17.02 31.01
CA LYS A 186 9.74 15.93 30.64
C LYS A 186 9.15 16.14 29.25
N ARG A 187 8.84 17.40 28.89
CA ARG A 187 8.40 17.74 27.53
C ARG A 187 9.50 17.45 26.51
N GLY A 188 10.71 17.93 26.72
CA GLY A 188 11.83 17.68 25.81
C GLY A 188 12.12 16.18 25.61
N LEU A 189 12.02 15.36 26.66
CA LEU A 189 12.14 13.90 26.53
C LEU A 189 10.98 13.29 25.73
N ALA A 190 9.75 13.77 25.91
CA ALA A 190 8.62 13.33 25.13
C ALA A 190 8.75 13.70 23.65
N ASP A 191 9.23 14.91 23.35
CA ASP A 191 9.49 15.37 21.99
C ASP A 191 10.52 14.47 21.29
N ARG A 192 11.60 14.07 22.00
CA ARG A 192 12.59 13.12 21.46
C ARG A 192 11.99 11.76 21.13
N VAL A 193 11.13 11.23 22.01
CA VAL A 193 10.43 9.96 21.74
C VAL A 193 9.51 10.09 20.53
N ALA A 194 8.80 11.21 20.38
CA ALA A 194 7.94 11.46 19.23
C ALA A 194 8.74 11.58 17.92
N GLU A 195 9.89 12.27 17.94
CA GLU A 195 10.81 12.37 16.80
C GLU A 195 11.30 10.98 16.37
N GLU A 196 11.80 10.18 17.31
CA GLU A 196 12.29 8.83 17.01
C GLU A 196 11.15 7.93 16.49
N ALA A 197 9.98 7.96 17.11
CA ALA A 197 8.83 7.18 16.67
C ALA A 197 8.41 7.56 15.24
N ASN A 198 8.30 8.86 14.94
CA ASN A 198 7.95 9.33 13.60
C ASN A 198 8.99 8.90 12.56
N ILE A 199 10.28 8.97 12.90
CA ILE A 199 11.34 8.45 12.03
C ILE A 199 11.11 6.95 11.82
N ARG A 200 10.98 6.14 12.88
CA ARG A 200 10.89 4.66 12.81
C ARG A 200 9.67 4.15 12.04
N MET A 201 8.56 4.89 12.03
CA MET A 201 7.36 4.56 11.23
C MET A 201 7.62 4.53 9.72
N TRP A 202 8.71 5.12 9.23
CA TRP A 202 9.03 5.13 7.79
C TRP A 202 9.15 3.73 7.19
N HIS A 203 9.67 2.75 7.94
CA HIS A 203 9.82 1.37 7.47
C HIS A 203 8.47 0.73 7.15
N MET A 204 7.45 1.03 7.94
CA MET A 204 6.09 0.57 7.71
C MET A 204 5.48 1.27 6.49
N ARG A 205 5.64 2.60 6.38
CA ARG A 205 5.15 3.37 5.21
C ARG A 205 5.77 2.91 3.89
N LEU A 206 7.02 2.45 3.95
CA LEU A 206 7.72 1.84 2.83
C LEU A 206 7.04 0.52 2.44
N VAL A 207 6.76 -0.34 3.42
CA VAL A 207 6.07 -1.62 3.20
C VAL A 207 4.68 -1.44 2.60
N GLU A 208 3.90 -0.46 3.08
CA GLU A 208 2.59 -0.13 2.50
C GLU A 208 2.69 0.28 1.03
N SER A 209 3.74 1.03 0.67
CA SER A 209 3.94 1.49 -0.70
C SER A 209 4.27 0.32 -1.64
N PHE A 210 5.07 -0.64 -1.18
CA PHE A 210 5.36 -1.86 -1.93
C PHE A 210 4.20 -2.84 -1.99
N ALA A 211 3.33 -2.89 -0.97
CA ALA A 211 2.16 -3.78 -0.98
C ALA A 211 1.19 -3.48 -2.13
N ALA A 212 1.20 -2.26 -2.67
CA ALA A 212 0.44 -1.87 -3.84
C ALA A 212 1.10 -2.30 -5.17
N VAL A 213 2.42 -2.53 -5.20
CA VAL A 213 3.16 -2.90 -6.41
C VAL A 213 3.02 -4.41 -6.63
N THR A 214 2.08 -4.79 -7.49
CA THR A 214 1.84 -6.19 -7.84
C THR A 214 2.36 -6.46 -9.25
N ARG A 215 3.52 -7.11 -9.36
CA ARG A 215 4.12 -7.43 -10.66
C ARG A 215 3.24 -8.29 -11.60
N PRO A 216 2.50 -9.32 -11.14
CA PRO A 216 1.56 -10.04 -11.99
C PRO A 216 0.56 -9.11 -12.70
N TYR A 217 0.19 -8.00 -12.07
CA TYR A 217 -0.76 -7.05 -12.65
C TYR A 217 -0.32 -6.53 -14.01
N ALA A 218 0.91 -6.03 -14.18
CA ALA A 218 1.34 -5.49 -15.47
C ALA A 218 1.61 -6.58 -16.52
N LEU A 219 1.95 -7.80 -16.09
CA LEU A 219 2.33 -8.91 -16.99
C LEU A 219 1.13 -9.74 -17.47
N GLU A 220 0.09 -9.93 -16.65
CA GLU A 220 -1.08 -10.73 -16.99
C GLU A 220 -1.90 -10.13 -18.15
N LYS A 221 -1.97 -8.80 -18.20
CA LYS A 221 -2.63 -8.05 -19.28
C LYS A 221 -1.81 -6.80 -19.57
N PRO A 222 -0.77 -6.90 -20.42
CA PRO A 222 0.07 -5.77 -20.77
C PRO A 222 -0.76 -4.65 -21.40
N SER A 223 -0.80 -3.48 -20.75
CA SER A 223 -1.45 -2.27 -21.25
C SER A 223 -0.68 -1.03 -20.77
N VAL A 224 -0.88 0.09 -21.45
CA VAL A 224 -0.21 1.35 -21.09
C VAL A 224 -0.67 1.87 -19.73
N GLU A 225 -1.92 1.61 -19.35
CA GLU A 225 -2.53 1.95 -18.05
C GLU A 225 -1.84 1.18 -16.94
N ARG A 226 -1.81 -0.16 -17.03
CA ARG A 226 -1.19 -1.00 -15.99
C ARG A 226 0.29 -0.68 -15.85
N PHE A 227 0.98 -0.42 -16.96
CA PHE A 227 2.38 -0.03 -16.94
C PHE A 227 2.59 1.34 -16.27
N ALA A 228 1.78 2.34 -16.63
CA ALA A 228 1.82 3.67 -16.01
C ALA A 228 1.55 3.61 -14.50
N GLU A 229 0.59 2.80 -14.06
CA GLU A 229 0.25 2.62 -12.65
C GLU A 229 1.42 2.06 -11.84
N ILE A 230 2.04 0.97 -12.32
CA ILE A 230 3.22 0.38 -11.66
C ILE A 230 4.40 1.36 -11.66
N THR A 231 4.65 2.06 -12.78
CA THR A 231 5.73 3.05 -12.86
C THR A 231 5.51 4.19 -11.85
N LEU A 232 4.28 4.69 -11.71
CA LEU A 232 3.94 5.74 -10.74
C LEU A 232 4.07 5.25 -9.29
N LEU A 233 3.66 4.02 -8.98
CA LEU A 233 3.81 3.44 -7.64
C LEU A 233 5.29 3.29 -7.26
N LEU A 234 6.14 2.88 -8.19
CA LEU A 234 7.58 2.82 -7.98
C LEU A 234 8.20 4.22 -7.83
N SER A 235 7.71 5.21 -8.58
CA SER A 235 8.12 6.61 -8.41
C SER A 235 7.78 7.13 -7.00
N ASP A 236 6.61 6.79 -6.45
CA ASP A 236 6.23 7.14 -5.08
C ASP A 236 7.17 6.51 -4.04
N ILE A 237 7.58 5.26 -4.26
CA ILE A 237 8.56 4.58 -3.41
C ILE A 237 9.89 5.34 -3.41
N LEU A 238 10.40 5.72 -4.59
CA LEU A 238 11.63 6.51 -4.69
C LEU A 238 11.48 7.88 -4.03
N ALA A 239 10.34 8.55 -4.21
CA ALA A 239 10.07 9.82 -3.55
C ALA A 239 10.18 9.68 -2.02
N ARG A 240 9.58 8.63 -1.44
CA ARG A 240 9.69 8.35 0.01
C ARG A 240 11.12 8.06 0.45
N ILE A 241 11.88 7.26 -0.30
CA ILE A 241 13.29 6.95 0.01
C ILE A 241 14.14 8.23 0.00
N LYS A 242 13.88 9.14 -0.96
CA LYS A 242 14.53 10.45 -1.05
C LYS A 242 14.09 11.45 0.04
N GLY A 243 13.14 11.09 0.91
CA GLY A 243 12.57 11.97 1.92
C GLY A 243 11.56 13.00 1.37
N ASN A 244 11.14 12.85 0.11
CA ASN A 244 10.15 13.70 -0.53
C ASN A 244 8.72 13.18 -0.30
N SER A 245 7.75 14.07 -0.55
CA SER A 245 6.35 13.68 -0.48
C SER A 245 5.92 12.88 -1.73
N PRO A 246 5.25 11.72 -1.58
CA PRO A 246 4.71 10.98 -2.71
C PRO A 246 3.40 11.57 -3.26
N PHE A 247 2.88 12.65 -2.65
CA PHE A 247 1.63 13.27 -3.10
C PHE A 247 1.81 14.10 -4.38
N THR A 248 3.04 14.50 -4.70
CA THR A 248 3.37 15.21 -5.94
C THR A 248 3.76 14.21 -7.02
N ARG A 249 2.76 13.51 -7.58
CA ARG A 249 3.00 12.56 -8.66
C ARG A 249 3.29 13.26 -10.00
N PRO A 250 4.22 12.74 -10.81
CA PRO A 250 4.45 13.26 -12.16
C PRO A 250 3.21 13.03 -13.03
N SER A 251 2.90 14.02 -13.88
CA SER A 251 1.81 13.90 -14.84
C SER A 251 2.30 13.18 -16.10
N LEU A 252 1.75 11.99 -16.36
CA LEU A 252 2.07 11.22 -17.57
C LEU A 252 1.26 11.66 -18.80
N GLY A 253 0.12 12.32 -18.59
CA GLY A 253 -0.76 12.76 -19.66
C GLY A 253 -2.15 13.10 -19.16
N LYS A 254 -3.03 13.48 -20.10
CA LYS A 254 -4.45 13.73 -19.80
C LYS A 254 -5.16 12.40 -19.55
N GLN A 255 -5.93 12.34 -18.48
CA GLN A 255 -6.77 11.19 -18.15
C GLN A 255 -8.25 11.54 -18.30
N ARG A 256 -9.04 10.55 -18.69
CA ARG A 256 -10.49 10.54 -18.61
C ARG A 256 -10.90 9.67 -17.42
N VAL A 257 -11.87 10.14 -16.65
CA VAL A 257 -12.47 9.39 -15.55
C VAL A 257 -13.74 8.69 -16.02
N THR A 258 -13.89 7.43 -15.64
CA THR A 258 -15.14 6.69 -15.65
C THR A 258 -15.59 6.50 -14.20
N MET A 259 -16.79 6.96 -13.87
CA MET A 259 -17.40 6.78 -12.55
C MET A 259 -18.62 5.88 -12.65
N THR A 260 -18.66 4.85 -11.81
CA THR A 260 -19.77 3.89 -11.74
C THR A 260 -20.34 3.91 -10.33
N ILE A 261 -21.66 4.11 -10.21
CA ILE A 261 -22.36 4.11 -8.92
C ILE A 261 -23.00 2.74 -8.73
N GLY A 262 -22.62 2.03 -7.67
CA GLY A 262 -23.19 0.74 -7.32
C GLY A 262 -24.48 0.86 -6.51
N GLN A 263 -25.08 -0.30 -6.22
CA GLN A 263 -26.30 -0.35 -5.42
C GLN A 263 -26.01 -0.05 -3.95
N PRO A 264 -26.82 0.79 -3.27
CA PRO A 264 -26.66 1.04 -1.85
C PRO A 264 -26.78 -0.24 -1.02
N LEU A 265 -25.84 -0.45 -0.10
CA LEU A 265 -25.85 -1.55 0.86
C LEU A 265 -26.47 -1.06 2.17
N SER A 266 -27.60 -1.64 2.59
CA SER A 266 -28.24 -1.27 3.86
C SER A 266 -27.44 -1.81 5.06
N VAL A 267 -27.06 -0.89 5.94
CA VAL A 267 -26.49 -1.19 7.26
C VAL A 267 -27.61 -1.42 8.27
N SER A 268 -28.65 -0.60 8.20
CA SER A 268 -29.80 -0.67 9.09
C SER A 268 -30.50 -2.03 9.06
N ASP A 269 -30.61 -2.67 7.89
CA ASP A 269 -31.22 -4.00 7.75
C ASP A 269 -30.46 -5.07 8.54
N ARG A 270 -29.16 -4.86 8.77
CA ARG A 270 -28.25 -5.78 9.46
C ARG A 270 -28.08 -5.45 10.94
N TYR A 271 -28.68 -4.36 11.42
CA TYR A 271 -28.47 -3.83 12.76
C TYR A 271 -28.96 -4.78 13.86
N SER A 272 -30.06 -5.50 13.62
CA SER A 272 -30.60 -6.49 14.57
C SER A 272 -29.58 -7.59 14.90
N ILE A 273 -28.83 -8.07 13.90
CA ILE A 273 -27.76 -9.05 14.06
C ILE A 273 -26.58 -8.42 14.83
N TYR A 274 -26.20 -7.20 14.46
CA TYR A 274 -25.11 -6.47 15.09
C TYR A 274 -25.31 -6.28 16.60
N GLN A 275 -26.53 -5.92 17.04
CA GLN A 275 -26.85 -5.64 18.44
C GLN A 275 -26.95 -6.91 19.31
N THR A 276 -27.12 -8.08 18.72
CA THR A 276 -27.45 -9.32 19.46
C THR A 276 -26.40 -9.68 20.51
N ASN A 277 -25.12 -9.75 20.11
CA ASN A 277 -24.00 -10.00 21.01
C ASN A 277 -22.66 -9.69 20.30
N ARG A 278 -21.53 -9.85 21.01
CA ARG A 278 -20.19 -9.60 20.44
C ARG A 278 -19.85 -10.46 19.22
N GLN A 279 -20.38 -11.68 19.12
CA GLN A 279 -20.17 -12.54 17.95
C GLN A 279 -21.03 -12.05 16.78
N GLY A 280 -22.29 -11.70 17.00
CA GLY A 280 -23.20 -11.10 16.02
C GLY A 280 -22.65 -9.79 15.44
N ALA A 281 -22.11 -8.90 16.30
CA ALA A 281 -21.44 -7.68 15.86
C ALA A 281 -20.27 -7.96 14.90
N ARG A 282 -19.42 -8.94 15.24
CA ARG A 282 -18.27 -9.33 14.39
C ARG A 282 -18.73 -9.93 13.06
N GLN A 283 -19.77 -10.77 13.09
CA GLN A 283 -20.33 -11.39 11.89
C GLN A 283 -20.95 -10.34 10.96
N ALA A 284 -21.82 -9.48 11.48
CA ALA A 284 -22.49 -8.44 10.69
C ALA A 284 -21.48 -7.49 10.02
N VAL A 285 -20.42 -7.10 10.76
CA VAL A 285 -19.31 -6.31 10.22
C VAL A 285 -18.57 -7.06 9.11
N ALA A 286 -18.21 -8.33 9.33
CA ALA A 286 -17.47 -9.12 8.34
C ALA A 286 -18.29 -9.34 7.06
N GLU A 287 -19.58 -9.66 7.18
CA GLU A 287 -20.49 -9.85 6.05
C GLU A 287 -20.68 -8.56 5.26
N LEU A 288 -20.95 -7.43 5.94
CA LEU A 288 -21.10 -6.15 5.26
C LEU A 288 -19.81 -5.71 4.56
N THR A 289 -18.65 -5.96 5.17
CA THR A 289 -17.33 -5.68 4.56
C THR A 289 -17.12 -6.52 3.31
N LYS A 290 -17.46 -7.81 3.36
CA LYS A 290 -17.38 -8.72 2.22
C LYS A 290 -18.31 -8.30 1.08
N ASP A 291 -19.55 -7.93 1.40
CA ASP A 291 -20.51 -7.49 0.39
C ASP A 291 -20.08 -6.17 -0.25
N LEU A 292 -19.49 -5.26 0.53
CA LEU A 292 -18.89 -4.03 0.01
C LEU A 292 -17.70 -4.32 -0.91
N GLN A 293 -16.83 -5.27 -0.55
CA GLN A 293 -15.71 -5.72 -1.39
C GLN A 293 -16.24 -6.22 -2.75
N LEU A 294 -17.17 -7.18 -2.73
CA LEU A 294 -17.76 -7.74 -3.94
C LEU A 294 -18.46 -6.68 -4.78
N SER A 295 -19.15 -5.74 -4.12
CA SER A 295 -19.80 -4.64 -4.82
C SER A 295 -18.79 -3.72 -5.51
N LEU A 296 -17.70 -3.31 -4.85
CA LEU A 296 -16.65 -2.50 -5.48
C LEU A 296 -15.95 -3.24 -6.62
N GLU A 297 -15.65 -4.54 -6.46
CA GLU A 297 -15.07 -5.37 -7.53
C GLU A 297 -15.99 -5.46 -8.75
N SER A 298 -17.31 -5.54 -8.54
CA SER A 298 -18.29 -5.57 -9.63
C SER A 298 -18.40 -4.26 -10.41
N LEU A 299 -17.90 -3.14 -9.86
CA LEU A 299 -17.90 -1.84 -10.52
C LEU A 299 -16.69 -1.61 -11.44
N ILE A 300 -15.73 -2.54 -11.45
CA ILE A 300 -14.58 -2.50 -12.37
C ILE A 300 -15.08 -2.79 -13.78
N VAL A 301 -15.00 -1.78 -14.65
CA VAL A 301 -15.36 -1.92 -16.07
C VAL A 301 -14.12 -2.34 -16.85
N SER A 302 -14.20 -3.48 -17.53
CA SER A 302 -13.19 -3.86 -18.53
C SER A 302 -13.36 -2.99 -19.78
N GLU A 303 -12.27 -2.46 -20.32
CA GLU A 303 -12.28 -1.82 -21.64
C GLU A 303 -12.82 -2.80 -22.70
N LYS A 304 -13.70 -2.29 -23.57
CA LYS A 304 -14.19 -2.95 -24.78
C LYS A 304 -13.32 -2.58 -25.97
#